data_AF-A0A022RBE5-F1
#
_entry.id   AF-A0A022RBE5-F1
#
_cell.length_a   1.000
_cell.length_b   1.000
_cell.length_c   1.000
_cell.angle_alpha   90.00
_cell.angle_beta   90.00
_cell.angle_gamma   90.00
#
_symmetry.space_group_name_H-M   'P 1'
#
loop_
_entity.id
_entity.type
_entity.pdbx_description
1 polymer ?
#
loop_
_entity_poly.entity_id
_entity_poly.type
_entity_poly.pdbx_seq_one_letter_code
_entity_poly.pdbx_strand_id
1 'polypeptide(L)'
;MATLEMYRSSTIGICLSETLDTMVGDGILSPELAYQVLIQFDKSIVEALGSQVNTKVSFKGLIRYYNNVEGVWIFDLRKAQVKIDQGPKIVTSVKVVVCDSKLLTQ
;
A
#
# COMPACT_ATOMS: atom_id res chain seq x y z
N MET A 1 9.35 10.86 3.44
CA MET A 1 9.50 10.31 2.06
C MET A 1 9.10 8.83 1.96
N ALA A 2 9.55 7.92 2.85
CA ALA A 2 9.28 6.48 2.73
C ALA A 2 7.79 6.05 2.88
N THR A 3 6.91 6.92 3.35
CA THR A 3 5.51 6.58 3.67
C THR A 3 4.59 6.54 2.46
N LEU A 4 4.86 7.34 1.43
CA LEU A 4 4.04 7.36 0.20
C LEU A 4 4.38 6.18 -0.72
N GLU A 5 5.65 5.79 -0.74
CA GLU A 5 6.15 4.71 -1.61
C GLU A 5 5.64 3.33 -1.20
N MET A 6 5.05 3.18 0.00
CA MET A 6 4.51 1.90 0.46
C MET A 6 3.46 1.33 -0.50
N TYR A 7 2.70 2.20 -1.16
CA TYR A 7 1.68 1.80 -2.13
C TYR A 7 2.27 1.25 -3.43
N ARG A 8 3.56 1.46 -3.71
CA ARG A 8 4.23 0.81 -4.85
C ARG A 8 4.29 -0.71 -4.70
N SER A 9 4.24 -1.23 -3.47
CA SER A 9 4.15 -2.67 -3.18
C SER A 9 2.72 -3.24 -3.29
N SER A 10 1.72 -2.41 -3.57
CA SER A 10 0.38 -2.89 -3.90
C SER A 10 0.35 -3.50 -5.30
N THR A 11 -0.66 -4.31 -5.61
CA THR A 11 -0.80 -4.91 -6.95
C THR A 11 -0.76 -3.87 -8.07
N ILE A 12 -1.46 -2.73 -7.91
CA ILE A 12 -1.44 -1.66 -8.92
C ILE A 12 -0.05 -1.01 -9.03
N GLY A 13 0.64 -0.80 -7.91
CA GLY A 13 1.99 -0.23 -7.89
C GLY A 13 3.04 -1.16 -8.52
N ILE A 14 2.95 -2.47 -8.25
CA ILE A 14 3.81 -3.49 -8.85
C ILE A 14 3.60 -3.52 -10.36
N CYS A 15 2.36 -3.64 -10.82
CA CYS A 15 2.07 -3.68 -12.26
C CYS A 15 2.53 -2.40 -12.98
N LEU A 16 2.37 -1.23 -12.35
CA LEU A 16 2.90 0.02 -12.90
C LEU A 16 4.44 -0.01 -13.01
N SER A 17 5.12 -0.45 -11.95
CA SER A 17 6.58 -0.50 -11.91
C SER A 17 7.14 -1.46 -12.96
N GLU A 18 6.57 -2.67 -13.06
CA GLU A 18 6.93 -3.66 -14.09
C GLU A 18 6.72 -3.13 -15.52
N THR A 19 5.63 -2.38 -15.73
CA THR A 19 5.36 -1.76 -17.04
C THR A 19 6.38 -0.68 -17.37
N LEU A 20 6.71 0.19 -16.40
CA LEU A 20 7.71 1.23 -16.57
C LEU A 20 9.10 0.64 -16.82
N ASP A 21 9.49 -0.40 -16.10
CA ASP A 21 10.75 -1.11 -16.30
C ASP A 21 10.84 -1.70 -17.71
N THR A 22 9.75 -2.28 -18.22
CA THR A 22 9.68 -2.79 -19.59
C THR A 22 9.86 -1.66 -20.61
N MET A 23 9.15 -0.54 -20.44
CA MET A 23 9.25 0.62 -21.35
C MET A 23 10.64 1.26 -21.34
N VAL A 24 11.32 1.26 -20.19
CA VAL A 24 12.71 1.71 -20.08
C VAL A 24 13.67 0.73 -20.76
N GLY A 25 13.46 -0.58 -20.57
CA GLY A 25 14.23 -1.64 -21.24
C GLY A 25 14.12 -1.59 -22.76
N ASP A 26 12.95 -1.25 -23.28
CA ASP A 26 12.68 -1.07 -24.71
C ASP A 26 13.16 0.30 -25.26
N GLY A 27 13.68 1.18 -24.40
CA GLY A 27 14.15 2.52 -24.79
C GLY A 27 13.04 3.52 -25.12
N ILE A 28 11.79 3.22 -24.77
CA ILE A 28 10.61 4.09 -24.98
C ILE A 28 10.62 5.25 -23.99
N LEU A 29 11.02 4.99 -22.74
CA LEU A 29 11.11 5.98 -21.67
C LEU A 29 12.54 6.05 -21.13
N SER A 30 12.95 7.24 -20.66
CA SER A 30 14.17 7.36 -19.87
C SER A 30 13.90 6.90 -18.42
N PRO A 31 14.92 6.39 -17.71
CA PRO A 31 14.80 6.03 -16.30
C PRO A 31 14.31 7.19 -15.42
N GLU A 32 14.76 8.42 -15.71
CA GLU A 32 14.36 9.62 -14.98
C GLU A 32 12.86 9.90 -15.15
N LEU A 33 12.34 9.75 -16.37
CA LEU A 33 10.92 9.97 -16.63
C LEU A 33 10.05 8.89 -15.97
N ALA A 34 10.46 7.62 -16.04
CA ALA A 34 9.78 6.54 -15.33
C ALA A 34 9.73 6.79 -13.82
N TYR A 35 10.81 7.28 -13.23
CA TYR A 35 10.85 7.65 -11.83
C TYR A 35 9.90 8.82 -11.49
N GLN A 36 9.80 9.83 -12.36
CA GLN A 36 8.81 10.91 -12.19
C GLN A 36 7.37 10.39 -12.21
N VAL A 37 7.06 9.39 -13.04
CA VAL A 37 5.74 8.74 -13.05
C VAL A 37 5.46 8.05 -11.71
N LEU A 38 6.45 7.37 -11.11
CA LEU A 38 6.29 6.76 -9.79
C LEU A 38 6.05 7.80 -8.68
N ILE A 39 6.77 8.93 -8.70
CA ILE A 39 6.52 10.05 -7.78
C ILE A 39 5.09 10.59 -7.95
N GLN A 40 4.59 10.67 -9.18
CA GLN A 40 3.24 11.12 -9.43
C GLN A 40 2.19 10.10 -8.95
N PHE A 41 2.45 8.81 -9.16
CA PHE A 41 1.61 7.72 -8.64
C PHE A 41 1.47 7.79 -7.12
N ASP A 42 2.58 7.99 -6.39
CA ASP A 42 2.60 8.11 -4.94
C ASP A 42 1.66 9.20 -4.42
N LYS A 43 1.56 10.33 -5.13
CA LYS A 43 0.63 11.43 -4.80
C LYS A 43 -0.80 11.04 -5.13
N SER A 44 -1.03 10.56 -6.35
CA SER A 44 -2.36 10.26 -6.87
C SER A 44 -3.08 9.16 -6.08
N ILE A 45 -2.37 8.13 -5.61
CA ILE A 45 -2.99 7.05 -4.85
C ILE A 45 -3.48 7.53 -3.47
N VAL A 46 -2.71 8.39 -2.80
CA VAL A 46 -3.11 8.96 -1.49
C VAL A 46 -4.31 9.88 -1.64
N GLU A 47 -4.31 10.73 -2.66
CA GLU A 47 -5.45 11.59 -2.97
C GLU A 47 -6.70 10.77 -3.28
N ALA A 48 -6.60 9.75 -4.12
CA ALA A 48 -7.72 8.88 -4.47
C ALA A 48 -8.27 8.12 -3.26
N LEU A 49 -7.39 7.53 -2.43
CA LEU A 49 -7.80 6.84 -1.21
C LEU A 49 -8.44 7.79 -0.18
N GLY A 50 -7.96 9.03 -0.07
CA GLY A 50 -8.48 10.01 0.87
C GLY A 50 -9.80 10.66 0.44
N SER A 51 -10.01 10.87 -0.87
CA SER A 51 -11.17 11.61 -1.39
C SER A 51 -12.29 10.73 -1.95
N GLN A 52 -11.95 9.53 -2.46
CA GLN A 52 -12.90 8.70 -3.21
C GLN A 52 -13.33 7.43 -2.44
N VAL A 53 -12.62 7.05 -1.36
CA VAL A 53 -12.89 5.80 -0.62
C VAL A 53 -13.49 6.10 0.75
N ASN A 54 -14.75 5.71 0.94
CA ASN A 54 -15.48 5.86 2.21
C ASN A 54 -15.76 4.53 2.93
N THR A 55 -15.40 3.41 2.31
CA THR A 55 -15.67 2.07 2.84
C THR A 55 -14.87 1.81 4.11
N LYS A 56 -15.55 1.32 5.16
CA LYS A 56 -14.91 0.94 6.41
C LYS A 56 -14.72 -0.57 6.48
N VAL A 57 -13.51 -0.98 6.81
CA VAL A 57 -13.16 -2.40 7.00
C VAL A 57 -12.86 -2.63 8.48
N SER A 58 -13.35 -3.74 9.03
CA SER A 58 -12.96 -4.18 10.37
C SER A 58 -12.29 -5.54 10.32
N PHE A 59 -11.25 -5.71 11.12
CA PHE A 59 -10.46 -6.94 11.21
C PHE A 59 -10.35 -7.38 12.66
N LYS A 60 -10.47 -8.69 12.89
CA LYS A 60 -10.25 -9.33 14.19
C LYS A 60 -9.43 -10.59 13.97
N GLY A 61 -8.31 -10.77 14.67
CA GLY A 61 -7.47 -11.94 14.49
C GLY A 61 -6.54 -12.16 15.68
N LEU A 62 -5.81 -13.27 15.66
CA LEU A 62 -4.78 -13.55 16.64
C LEU A 62 -3.45 -12.96 16.15
N ILE A 63 -2.85 -12.07 16.94
CA ILE A 63 -1.55 -11.51 16.61
C ILE A 63 -0.49 -12.60 16.79
N ARG A 64 0.28 -12.87 15.73
CA ARG A 64 1.45 -13.73 15.78
C ARG A 64 2.70 -12.93 16.17
N TYR A 65 2.85 -11.76 15.56
CA TYR A 65 3.97 -10.84 15.80
C TYR A 65 3.53 -9.42 15.43
N TYR A 66 4.11 -8.43 16.11
CA TYR A 66 3.97 -7.03 15.76
C TYR A 66 5.32 -6.31 15.91
N ASN A 67 5.51 -5.25 15.12
CA ASN A 67 6.68 -4.39 15.18
C ASN A 67 6.29 -2.93 14.99
N ASN A 68 7.08 -2.02 15.56
CA ASN A 68 7.05 -0.61 15.22
C ASN A 68 8.48 -0.10 15.06
N VAL A 69 8.77 0.51 13.91
CA VAL A 69 10.04 1.18 13.64
C VAL A 69 9.72 2.49 12.95
N GLU A 70 10.17 3.61 13.52
CA GLU A 70 10.04 4.96 12.94
C GLU A 70 8.62 5.32 12.47
N GLY A 71 7.60 4.95 13.25
CA GLY A 71 6.21 5.28 12.92
C GLY A 71 5.56 4.38 11.87
N VAL A 72 6.25 3.31 11.43
CA VAL A 72 5.68 2.23 10.62
C VAL A 72 5.36 1.04 11.52
N TRP A 73 4.08 0.71 11.63
CA TRP A 73 3.58 -0.47 12.32
C TRP A 73 3.42 -1.64 11.36
N ILE A 74 3.84 -2.82 11.79
CA ILE A 74 3.60 -4.08 11.09
C ILE A 74 2.93 -5.05 12.05
N PHE A 75 1.80 -5.63 11.64
CA PHE A 75 1.09 -6.68 12.35
C PHE A 75 0.97 -7.92 11.47
N ASP A 76 1.34 -9.09 11.97
CA ASP A 76 1.06 -10.39 11.36
C ASP A 76 -0.05 -11.08 12.17
N LEU A 77 -1.20 -11.25 11.54
CA LEU A 77 -2.41 -11.84 12.12
C LEU A 77 -2.65 -13.25 11.56
N ARG A 78 -3.08 -14.17 12.42
CA ARG A 78 -3.61 -15.49 12.04
C ARG A 78 -5.10 -15.64 12.36
N LYS A 79 -5.78 -16.47 11.57
CA LYS A 79 -7.24 -16.71 11.66
C LYS A 79 -8.00 -15.37 11.71
N ALA A 80 -7.62 -14.45 10.83
CA ALA A 80 -8.21 -13.12 10.80
C ALA A 80 -9.60 -13.17 10.17
N GLN A 81 -10.57 -12.57 10.83
CA GLN A 81 -11.90 -12.31 10.34
C GLN A 81 -11.95 -10.86 9.85
N VAL A 82 -12.10 -10.69 8.54
CA VAL A 82 -12.18 -9.39 7.87
C VAL A 82 -13.63 -9.17 7.43
N LYS A 83 -14.26 -8.10 7.92
CA LYS A 83 -15.62 -7.71 7.55
C LYS A 83 -15.57 -6.52 6.62
N ILE A 84 -16.12 -6.69 5.42
CA ILE A 84 -16.29 -5.66 4.39
C ILE A 84 -17.70 -5.86 3.85
N ASP A 85 -18.58 -4.87 4.02
CA ASP A 85 -19.96 -4.70 3.51
C ASP A 85 -20.90 -5.93 3.51
N GLN A 86 -20.53 -7.03 2.84
CA GLN A 86 -21.25 -8.28 2.68
C GLN A 86 -20.97 -9.34 3.77
N GLY A 87 -20.43 -8.93 4.92
CA GLY A 87 -20.22 -9.80 6.09
C GLY A 87 -18.78 -10.28 6.31
N PRO A 88 -18.54 -11.13 7.34
CA PRO A 88 -17.21 -11.58 7.69
C PRO A 88 -16.65 -12.65 6.75
N LYS A 89 -15.46 -12.37 6.19
CA LYS A 89 -14.61 -13.36 5.54
C LYS A 89 -13.50 -13.79 6.50
N ILE A 90 -13.28 -15.09 6.62
CA ILE A 90 -12.17 -15.63 7.42
C ILE A 90 -11.00 -15.90 6.48
N VAL A 91 -9.83 -15.38 6.84
CA VAL A 91 -8.57 -15.53 6.13
C VAL A 91 -7.51 -16.11 7.07
N THR A 92 -6.68 -17.00 6.55
CA THR A 92 -5.72 -17.77 7.34
C THR A 92 -4.64 -16.89 7.96
N SER A 93 -4.12 -15.95 7.19
CA SER A 93 -3.10 -15.00 7.63
C SER A 93 -3.27 -13.66 6.90
N VAL A 94 -3.00 -12.56 7.60
CA VAL A 94 -3.01 -11.20 7.06
C VAL A 94 -1.83 -10.43 7.64
N LYS A 95 -1.03 -9.81 6.78
CA LYS A 95 -0.03 -8.82 7.17
C LYS A 95 -0.61 -7.42 6.99
N VAL A 96 -0.62 -6.63 8.05
CA VAL A 96 -1.07 -5.24 8.04
C VAL A 96 0.14 -4.35 8.22
N VAL A 97 0.36 -3.42 7.29
CA VAL A 97 1.40 -2.39 7.38
C VAL A 97 0.71 -1.04 7.47
N VAL A 98 1.05 -0.24 8.49
CA VAL A 98 0.42 1.05 8.76
C VAL A 98 1.51 2.09 8.96
N CYS A 99 1.45 3.18 8.20
CA CYS A 99 2.28 4.35 8.41
C CYS A 99 1.48 5.43 9.14
N ASP A 100 2.09 6.09 10.12
CA ASP A 100 1.47 7.24 10.79
C ASP A 100 1.15 8.34 9.76
N SER A 101 -0.09 8.84 9.75
CA SER A 101 -0.53 9.87 8.81
C SER A 101 0.17 11.21 9.04
N LYS A 102 0.73 11.45 10.23
CA LYS A 102 1.57 12.64 10.50
C LYS A 102 2.82 12.69 9.62
N LEU A 103 3.29 11.52 9.17
CA LEU A 103 4.41 11.38 8.25
C LEU A 103 4.04 11.62 6.78
N LEU A 104 2.76 11.86 6.47
CA LEU A 104 2.29 12.24 5.13
C LEU A 104 2.25 13.77 4.94
N THR A 105 2.27 14.53 6.05
CA THR A 105 2.17 16.00 6.08
C THR A 105 3.50 16.73 6.27
N GLN A 106 4.63 16.00 6.29
CA GLN A 106 6.00 16.56 6.24
C GLN A 106 6.65 16.25 4.90
#